data_AF-A0A813HSZ1-F1
#
_entry.id   AF-A0A813HSZ1-F1
#
_cell.length_a   1.000
_cell.length_b   1.000
_cell.length_c   1.000
_cell.angle_alpha   90.00
_cell.angle_beta   90.00
_cell.angle_gamma   90.00
#
_symmetry.space_group_name_H-M   'P 1'
#
loop_
_entity.id
_entity.type
_entity.pdbx_description
1 polymer ?
#
loop_
_entity_poly.entity_id
_entity_poly.type
_entity_poly.pdbx_seq_one_letter_code
_entity_poly.pdbx_strand_id
1 'polypeptide(L)'
;MQGYGAAGQNSVFGNGMNRAPAGFGCGGGGCGDFSSHGYGGGCGSGAPAFPPQPPGGGGRPAGVGGFLTAPSAPPPAAAPSPLLRIRAGIEAGNHAEVMAGVREADVAGVVLAPNVRDMIKQWLAVNSPKASEPPPEEPPAPPPPPPTEPPAGGPPPEPESKGPAVTSEKLRGALLRFFSMAAKGSDAAAGLGIIEGDDGNRYLPLPMLGRAVGLAGEEFEVAMAAYKVVTETPPGTFMMTDDARSVGLVEWVGWEEFSSSLDAIVSGTRDPAFEPRSIQGHVARAARGAVRSGPCRQPDVLKRLQENLSSEGLPEDAAPALRSAIARRARLALACLVDAIASQGLGPQAGVDSMGLVGQLPRTLFGIIFENIDDRDKGACAFLGEILQSWDRRRCFSKRWLQDAAGKFSMPKGANTERDDARGWYALTSENLHKKPSDEGKPGDVDGFLHTTSERAGIQAHSRKAETSSSSRRDAIGDSPSRKSRSPGRKSSGKASTSKQDPVEDAADAKGDDKAAKVDGAAQREKRRKILQHDEDDDETVALRLEESRKRRAALMAKYQDGAKKD
;
A
#
# COMPACT_ATOMS: atom_id res chain seq x y z
N MET A 1 1.99 -39.18 57.42
CA MET A 1 0.69 -38.51 57.59
C MET A 1 0.28 -37.96 56.24
N GLN A 2 -0.97 -38.26 55.86
CA GLN A 2 -1.74 -37.83 54.68
C GLN A 2 -1.28 -38.31 53.29
N GLY A 3 -2.14 -39.14 52.70
CA GLY A 3 -2.00 -39.78 51.41
C GLY A 3 -2.69 -39.06 50.28
N TYR A 4 -2.36 -39.49 49.06
CA TYR A 4 -2.96 -39.05 47.81
C TYR A 4 -4.20 -39.91 47.49
N GLY A 5 -5.32 -39.24 47.27
CA GLY A 5 -6.57 -39.83 46.78
C GLY A 5 -7.00 -39.12 45.50
N ALA A 6 -7.31 -39.93 44.47
CA ALA A 6 -7.85 -39.52 43.18
C ALA A 6 -9.37 -39.24 43.25
N ALA A 7 -9.88 -38.40 42.35
CA ALA A 7 -11.12 -38.57 41.59
C ALA A 7 -11.50 -37.28 40.85
N GLY A 8 -11.94 -37.41 39.59
CA GLY A 8 -12.41 -36.30 38.76
C GLY A 8 -13.89 -35.97 38.95
N GLN A 9 -14.37 -34.98 38.19
CA GLN A 9 -15.79 -34.80 37.87
C GLN A 9 -15.98 -34.02 36.56
N ASN A 10 -16.89 -34.55 35.74
CA ASN A 10 -17.49 -33.93 34.56
C ASN A 10 -18.35 -32.72 34.95
N SER A 11 -18.43 -31.71 34.08
CA SER A 11 -19.69 -30.97 33.91
C SER A 11 -19.90 -30.54 32.47
N VAL A 12 -20.99 -31.07 31.95
CA VAL A 12 -21.74 -30.73 30.75
C VAL A 12 -22.18 -29.25 30.79
N PHE A 13 -22.06 -28.55 29.67
CA PHE A 13 -22.91 -27.39 29.37
C PHE A 13 -23.44 -27.53 27.95
N GLY A 14 -24.77 -27.66 27.86
CA GLY A 14 -25.52 -27.63 26.62
C GLY A 14 -26.30 -26.31 26.46
N ASN A 15 -26.73 -26.11 25.22
CA ASN A 15 -27.73 -25.18 24.69
C ASN A 15 -27.37 -23.68 24.69
N GLY A 16 -27.60 -22.92 23.61
CA GLY A 16 -28.25 -23.21 22.34
C GLY A 16 -28.48 -21.90 21.59
N MET A 17 -28.36 -21.88 20.27
CA MET A 17 -28.91 -20.80 19.45
C MET A 17 -29.45 -21.36 18.13
N ASN A 18 -30.69 -20.94 17.87
CA ASN A 18 -31.60 -21.37 16.82
C ASN A 18 -31.08 -21.04 15.41
N ARG A 19 -31.20 -22.03 14.52
CA ARG A 19 -31.15 -21.86 13.06
C ARG A 19 -32.60 -21.83 12.55
N ALA A 20 -33.03 -20.68 12.04
CA ALA A 20 -34.25 -20.59 11.23
C ALA A 20 -33.90 -20.88 9.75
N PRO A 21 -34.71 -21.67 9.02
CA PRO A 21 -34.57 -21.87 7.59
C PRO A 21 -35.41 -20.87 6.81
N ALA A 22 -34.82 -20.21 5.82
CA ALA A 22 -35.57 -19.49 4.79
C ALA A 22 -35.29 -20.18 3.44
N GLY A 23 -36.20 -21.08 3.07
CA GLY A 23 -36.41 -21.45 1.68
C GLY A 23 -37.39 -20.47 1.06
N PHE A 24 -37.03 -19.92 -0.10
CA PHE A 24 -37.99 -19.44 -1.08
C PHE A 24 -37.40 -19.71 -2.46
N GLY A 25 -37.97 -20.70 -3.13
CA GLY A 25 -37.81 -20.88 -4.56
C GLY A 25 -38.70 -19.90 -5.31
N CYS A 26 -38.20 -19.39 -6.43
CA CYS A 26 -39.03 -18.88 -7.52
C CYS A 26 -38.23 -18.93 -8.82
N GLY A 27 -38.85 -19.51 -9.85
CA GLY A 27 -38.87 -18.93 -11.19
C GLY A 27 -37.74 -19.33 -12.12
N GLY A 28 -37.90 -20.47 -12.78
CA GLY A 28 -37.37 -20.66 -14.12
C GLY A 28 -38.05 -19.70 -15.10
N GLY A 29 -37.28 -19.22 -16.08
CA GLY A 29 -37.80 -18.40 -17.16
C GLY A 29 -36.75 -18.07 -18.20
N GLY A 30 -36.92 -18.64 -19.39
CA GLY A 30 -36.65 -17.92 -20.63
C GLY A 30 -35.24 -18.01 -21.21
N CYS A 31 -34.98 -19.10 -21.91
CA CYS A 31 -34.18 -19.12 -23.12
C CYS A 31 -34.64 -18.00 -24.09
N GLY A 32 -33.72 -17.10 -24.43
CA GLY A 32 -33.89 -16.09 -25.48
C GLY A 32 -32.70 -16.17 -26.42
N ASP A 33 -32.89 -16.93 -27.50
CA ASP A 33 -32.09 -16.87 -28.71
C ASP A 33 -32.02 -15.43 -29.22
N PHE A 34 -30.80 -14.90 -29.41
CA PHE A 34 -30.61 -13.79 -30.35
C PHE A 34 -29.58 -14.20 -31.39
N SER A 35 -30.16 -14.53 -32.54
CA SER A 35 -29.47 -14.96 -33.74
C SER A 35 -28.79 -13.77 -34.42
N SER A 36 -27.58 -14.06 -34.88
CA SER A 36 -26.92 -13.57 -36.09
C SER A 36 -27.60 -12.44 -36.89
N HIS A 37 -26.88 -11.33 -37.07
CA HIS A 37 -26.86 -10.58 -38.33
C HIS A 37 -25.42 -10.20 -38.65
N GLY A 38 -24.89 -10.85 -39.70
CA GLY A 38 -23.66 -10.42 -40.34
C GLY A 38 -23.92 -9.21 -41.22
N TYR A 39 -22.96 -8.28 -41.23
CA TYR A 39 -22.69 -7.43 -42.37
C TYR A 39 -21.19 -7.36 -42.55
N GLY A 40 -20.74 -7.86 -43.70
CA GLY A 40 -19.38 -7.68 -44.17
C GLY A 40 -19.22 -6.36 -44.93
N GLY A 41 -17.97 -6.07 -45.25
CA GLY A 41 -17.58 -5.21 -46.36
C GLY A 41 -17.08 -3.83 -45.97
N GLY A 42 -15.94 -3.44 -46.57
CA GLY A 42 -15.69 -2.04 -46.85
C GLY A 42 -14.34 -1.49 -46.40
N CYS A 43 -13.29 -1.86 -47.14
CA CYS A 43 -12.12 -1.03 -47.38
C CYS A 43 -12.47 0.44 -47.68
N GLY A 44 -11.73 1.40 -47.09
CA GLY A 44 -11.90 2.82 -47.37
C GLY A 44 -10.86 3.70 -46.68
N SER A 45 -9.70 3.84 -47.31
CA SER A 45 -8.68 4.84 -47.03
C SER A 45 -9.24 6.25 -47.17
N GLY A 46 -8.98 7.15 -46.22
CA GLY A 46 -9.35 8.56 -46.34
C GLY A 46 -8.95 9.38 -45.12
N ALA A 47 -7.69 9.80 -45.07
CA ALA A 47 -7.22 10.82 -44.14
C ALA A 47 -7.59 12.22 -44.68
N PRO A 48 -8.31 13.08 -43.93
CA PRO A 48 -8.43 14.49 -44.29
C PRO A 48 -7.23 15.29 -43.78
N ALA A 49 -6.69 16.11 -44.70
CA ALA A 49 -5.59 17.02 -44.49
C ALA A 49 -5.94 18.15 -43.51
N PHE A 50 -5.01 18.46 -42.60
CA PHE A 50 -5.04 19.65 -41.75
C PHE A 50 -4.64 20.90 -42.55
N PRO A 51 -5.31 22.05 -42.36
CA PRO A 51 -4.85 23.32 -42.92
C PRO A 51 -3.66 23.91 -42.13
N PRO A 52 -2.76 24.67 -42.78
CA PRO A 52 -1.56 25.22 -42.17
C PRO A 52 -1.86 26.44 -41.27
N GLN A 53 -1.22 26.48 -40.11
CA GLN A 53 -1.16 27.66 -39.24
C GLN A 53 -0.26 28.75 -39.83
N PRO A 54 -0.62 30.05 -39.72
CA PRO A 54 0.25 31.17 -40.07
C PRO A 54 1.29 31.48 -38.97
N PRO A 55 2.46 32.03 -39.33
CA PRO A 55 3.52 32.38 -38.39
C PRO A 55 3.25 33.73 -37.71
N GLY A 56 3.06 33.72 -36.39
CA GLY A 56 2.97 34.93 -35.58
C GLY A 56 4.33 35.35 -35.01
N GLY A 57 4.97 36.35 -35.61
CA GLY A 57 5.99 37.18 -34.96
C GLY A 57 5.36 37.92 -33.75
N GLY A 58 6.08 38.25 -32.68
CA GLY A 58 7.25 39.12 -32.67
C GLY A 58 6.85 40.45 -32.01
N GLY A 59 7.44 40.79 -30.85
CA GLY A 59 7.29 42.12 -30.26
C GLY A 59 7.29 42.18 -28.73
N ARG A 60 8.48 42.21 -28.11
CA ARG A 60 8.67 42.81 -26.78
C ARG A 60 9.05 44.28 -26.98
N PRO A 61 8.37 45.25 -26.35
CA PRO A 61 8.99 46.54 -26.08
C PRO A 61 9.55 46.55 -24.65
N ALA A 62 10.83 46.88 -24.56
CA ALA A 62 11.44 47.39 -23.35
C ALA A 62 10.83 48.78 -23.05
N GLY A 63 10.38 48.98 -21.81
CA GLY A 63 9.81 50.24 -21.34
C GLY A 63 10.38 50.61 -19.99
N VAL A 64 11.30 51.57 -20.02
CA VAL A 64 11.94 52.27 -18.90
C VAL A 64 10.91 53.21 -18.26
N GLY A 65 10.88 53.30 -16.92
CA GLY A 65 10.11 54.35 -16.24
C GLY A 65 9.95 54.11 -14.74
N GLY A 66 10.91 54.59 -13.95
CA GLY A 66 10.80 54.66 -12.49
C GLY A 66 9.84 55.77 -12.07
N PHE A 67 8.91 55.44 -11.17
CA PHE A 67 8.14 56.40 -10.40
C PHE A 67 8.09 55.93 -8.94
N LEU A 68 8.64 56.74 -8.04
CA LEU A 68 8.61 56.51 -6.59
C LEU A 68 7.23 56.93 -6.08
N THR A 69 6.38 55.95 -5.76
CA THR A 69 5.14 56.17 -5.01
C THR A 69 5.33 55.79 -3.54
N ALA A 70 4.87 56.69 -2.65
CA ALA A 70 4.92 56.54 -1.21
C ALA A 70 4.06 55.36 -0.71
N PRO A 71 4.40 54.73 0.42
CA PRO A 71 3.68 53.57 0.95
C PRO A 71 2.29 53.97 1.46
N SER A 72 1.25 53.56 0.73
CA SER A 72 -0.14 53.53 1.20
C SER A 72 -0.30 52.46 2.28
N ALA A 73 -1.01 52.79 3.35
CA ALA A 73 -1.37 51.86 4.42
C ALA A 73 -2.05 50.59 3.86
N PRO A 74 -1.80 49.40 4.46
CA PRO A 74 -2.39 48.15 4.00
C PRO A 74 -3.92 48.22 4.14
N PRO A 75 -4.69 47.85 3.11
CA PRO A 75 -6.14 47.76 3.22
C PRO A 75 -6.52 46.72 4.28
N PRO A 76 -7.62 46.93 5.03
CA PRO A 76 -8.11 45.94 5.97
C PRO A 76 -8.32 44.61 5.25
N ALA A 77 -7.83 43.52 5.84
CA ALA A 77 -7.89 42.18 5.27
C ALA A 77 -9.33 41.89 4.82
N ALA A 78 -9.51 41.67 3.52
CA ALA A 78 -10.82 41.41 2.93
C ALA A 78 -11.44 40.19 3.61
N ALA A 79 -12.70 40.32 4.06
CA ALA A 79 -13.43 39.21 4.64
C ALA A 79 -13.47 38.04 3.64
N PRO A 80 -13.27 36.79 4.09
CA PRO A 80 -13.25 35.63 3.21
C PRO A 80 -14.60 35.49 2.50
N SER A 81 -14.58 35.14 1.21
CA SER A 81 -15.81 35.02 0.43
C SER A 81 -16.80 34.05 1.10
N PRO A 82 -18.11 34.33 1.13
CA PRO A 82 -19.10 33.47 1.78
C PRO A 82 -19.09 32.01 1.31
N LEU A 83 -18.73 31.77 0.04
CA LEU A 83 -18.60 30.42 -0.53
C LEU A 83 -17.46 29.61 0.10
N LEU A 84 -16.33 30.24 0.40
CA LEU A 84 -15.21 29.59 1.07
C LEU A 84 -15.59 29.21 2.51
N ARG A 85 -16.40 30.04 3.17
CA ARG A 85 -16.89 29.77 4.53
C ARG A 85 -17.86 28.58 4.56
N ILE A 86 -18.79 28.52 3.60
CA ILE A 86 -19.69 27.36 3.43
C ILE A 86 -18.87 26.08 3.21
N ARG A 87 -17.87 26.12 2.33
CA ARG A 87 -17.00 24.97 2.04
C ARG A 87 -16.22 24.51 3.27
N ALA A 88 -15.56 25.45 3.96
CA ALA A 88 -14.82 25.14 5.19
C ALA A 88 -15.74 24.56 6.28
N GLY A 89 -16.97 25.07 6.40
CA GLY A 89 -17.98 24.53 7.33
C GLY A 89 -18.40 23.09 7.00
N ILE A 90 -18.57 22.77 5.70
CA ILE A 90 -18.88 21.41 5.24
C ILE A 90 -17.71 20.47 5.51
N GLU A 91 -16.49 20.88 5.17
CA GLU A 91 -15.26 20.09 5.41
C GLU A 91 -15.03 19.84 6.91
N ALA A 92 -15.36 20.81 7.76
CA ALA A 92 -15.24 20.69 9.22
C ALA A 92 -16.43 19.98 9.90
N GLY A 93 -17.50 19.64 9.17
CA GLY A 93 -18.72 19.09 9.77
C GLY A 93 -19.46 20.05 10.71
N ASN A 94 -19.23 21.36 10.57
CA ASN A 94 -19.77 22.37 11.48
C ASN A 94 -21.05 23.01 10.91
N HIS A 95 -22.20 22.52 11.37
CA HIS A 95 -23.53 22.99 10.95
C HIS A 95 -23.72 24.52 11.13
N ALA A 96 -23.15 25.12 12.18
CA ALA A 96 -23.32 26.54 12.46
C ALA A 96 -22.57 27.43 11.45
N GLU A 97 -21.35 27.05 11.06
CA GLU A 97 -20.54 27.77 10.07
C GLU A 97 -21.16 27.70 8.66
N VAL A 98 -21.72 26.55 8.28
CA VAL A 98 -22.44 26.41 6.99
C VAL A 98 -23.67 27.34 6.96
N MET A 99 -24.47 27.36 8.02
CA MET A 99 -25.62 28.26 8.12
C MET A 99 -25.21 29.73 8.15
N ALA A 100 -24.11 30.08 8.82
CA ALA A 100 -23.58 31.44 8.84
C ALA A 100 -23.13 31.87 7.44
N GLY A 101 -22.39 31.02 6.71
CA GLY A 101 -21.95 31.30 5.35
C GLY A 101 -23.09 31.45 4.35
N VAL A 102 -24.17 30.65 4.48
CA VAL A 102 -25.38 30.81 3.65
C VAL A 102 -26.07 32.15 3.92
N ARG A 103 -26.24 32.54 5.19
CA ARG A 103 -26.81 33.86 5.53
C ARG A 103 -25.94 35.01 5.03
N GLU A 104 -24.62 34.87 5.14
CA GLU A 104 -23.67 35.87 4.66
C GLU A 104 -23.74 36.01 3.13
N ALA A 105 -23.88 34.90 2.40
CA ALA A 105 -24.11 34.92 0.96
C ALA A 105 -25.44 35.61 0.60
N ASP A 106 -26.52 35.35 1.35
CA ASP A 106 -27.82 35.99 1.16
C ASP A 106 -27.75 37.50 1.41
N VAL A 107 -27.08 37.95 2.49
CA VAL A 107 -26.90 39.37 2.81
C VAL A 107 -26.00 40.08 1.80
N ALA A 108 -24.97 39.41 1.31
CA ALA A 108 -24.06 39.93 0.29
C ALA A 108 -24.66 39.95 -1.12
N GLY A 109 -25.90 39.45 -1.30
CA GLY A 109 -26.56 39.36 -2.60
C GLY A 109 -25.95 38.32 -3.55
N VAL A 110 -25.17 37.38 -3.03
CA VAL A 110 -24.58 36.28 -3.80
C VAL A 110 -25.66 35.24 -4.06
N VAL A 111 -26.18 35.21 -5.29
CA VAL A 111 -27.21 34.25 -5.69
C VAL A 111 -26.61 32.86 -5.83
N LEU A 112 -26.77 32.02 -4.79
CA LEU A 112 -26.47 30.59 -4.88
C LEU A 112 -27.43 29.93 -5.88
N ALA A 113 -26.86 29.14 -6.79
CA ALA A 113 -27.65 28.35 -7.73
C ALA A 113 -28.62 27.40 -6.99
N PRO A 114 -29.83 27.16 -7.50
CA PRO A 114 -30.86 26.37 -6.81
C PRO A 114 -30.38 24.97 -6.37
N ASN A 115 -29.66 24.27 -7.25
CA ASN A 115 -29.07 22.96 -6.97
C ASN A 115 -28.04 23.00 -5.82
N VAL A 116 -27.27 24.08 -5.69
CA VAL A 116 -26.30 24.26 -4.60
C VAL A 116 -27.03 24.48 -3.27
N ARG A 117 -28.12 25.27 -3.27
CA ARG A 117 -28.95 25.43 -2.07
C ARG A 117 -29.59 24.11 -1.64
N ASP A 118 -30.08 23.31 -2.58
CA ASP A 118 -30.70 22.02 -2.27
C ASP A 118 -29.68 21.01 -1.72
N MET A 119 -28.46 20.99 -2.30
CA MET A 119 -27.36 20.20 -1.77
C MET A 119 -26.98 20.61 -0.34
N ILE A 120 -26.87 21.92 -0.07
CA ILE A 120 -26.58 22.43 1.29
C ILE A 120 -27.71 22.05 2.26
N LYS A 121 -28.98 22.19 1.86
CA LYS A 121 -30.12 21.77 2.69
C LYS A 121 -30.09 20.28 2.99
N GLN A 122 -29.79 19.44 2.00
CA GLN A 122 -29.68 17.99 2.20
C GLN A 122 -28.52 17.66 3.14
N TRP A 123 -27.37 18.31 2.97
CA TRP A 123 -26.23 18.15 3.87
C TRP A 123 -26.57 18.55 5.31
N LEU A 124 -27.26 19.68 5.50
CA LEU A 124 -27.70 20.15 6.82
C LEU A 124 -28.71 19.20 7.45
N ALA A 125 -29.62 18.59 6.68
CA ALA A 125 -30.58 17.61 7.18
C ALA A 125 -29.89 16.33 7.70
N VAL A 126 -28.85 15.86 7.01
CA VAL A 126 -28.08 14.67 7.41
C VAL A 126 -27.18 14.95 8.61
N ASN A 127 -26.61 16.16 8.70
CA ASN A 127 -25.63 16.55 9.72
C ASN A 127 -26.23 17.43 10.83
N SER A 128 -27.56 17.57 10.89
CA SER A 128 -28.22 18.27 11.98
C SER A 128 -27.86 17.55 13.29
N PRO A 129 -27.29 18.24 14.30
CA PRO A 129 -27.03 17.62 15.58
C PRO A 129 -28.36 17.08 16.07
N LYS A 130 -28.46 15.75 16.15
CA LYS A 130 -29.67 15.06 16.58
C LYS A 130 -30.02 15.68 17.93
N ALA A 131 -31.13 16.44 17.97
CA ALA A 131 -31.55 17.15 19.16
C ALA A 131 -31.47 16.14 20.29
N SER A 132 -30.59 16.40 21.27
CA SER A 132 -30.44 15.58 22.44
C SER A 132 -31.84 15.40 23.02
N GLU A 133 -32.34 14.18 22.91
CA GLU A 133 -33.62 13.77 23.45
C GLU A 133 -33.69 14.30 24.89
N PRO A 134 -34.74 15.04 25.27
CA PRO A 134 -34.85 15.56 26.63
C PRO A 134 -34.65 14.39 27.60
N PRO A 135 -33.81 14.56 28.64
CA PRO A 135 -33.54 13.49 29.58
C PRO A 135 -34.88 12.93 30.09
N PRO A 136 -35.06 11.59 30.10
CA PRO A 136 -36.29 10.99 30.58
C PRO A 136 -36.59 11.50 31.98
N GLU A 137 -37.79 12.03 32.14
CA GLU A 137 -38.30 12.60 33.39
C GLU A 137 -38.11 11.60 34.53
N GLU A 138 -37.31 12.00 35.52
CA GLU A 138 -36.88 11.17 36.64
C GLU A 138 -38.11 10.74 37.46
N PRO A 139 -38.36 9.43 37.65
CA PRO A 139 -39.49 8.98 38.45
C PRO A 139 -39.35 9.45 39.91
N PRO A 140 -40.47 9.74 40.60
CA PRO A 140 -40.46 10.31 41.94
C PRO A 140 -39.71 9.42 42.94
N ALA A 141 -38.85 10.05 43.73
CA ALA A 141 -37.97 9.42 44.70
C ALA A 141 -38.75 8.48 45.66
N PRO A 142 -38.29 7.23 45.88
CA PRO A 142 -38.84 6.37 46.91
C PRO A 142 -38.57 6.96 48.32
N PRO A 143 -39.46 6.72 49.30
CA PRO A 143 -39.34 7.26 50.64
C PRO A 143 -38.06 6.76 51.36
N PRO A 144 -37.50 7.57 52.27
CA PRO A 144 -36.23 7.26 52.92
C PRO A 144 -36.32 5.99 53.79
N PRO A 145 -35.31 5.11 53.78
CA PRO A 145 -35.23 3.97 54.67
C PRO A 145 -34.95 4.42 56.14
N PRO A 146 -35.40 3.62 57.13
CA PRO A 146 -35.20 3.93 58.54
C PRO A 146 -33.71 3.91 58.95
N PRO A 147 -33.34 4.69 59.99
CA PRO A 147 -31.96 4.83 60.44
C PRO A 147 -31.42 3.50 60.95
N THR A 148 -30.40 2.98 60.25
CA THR A 148 -29.66 1.80 60.67
C THR A 148 -28.45 2.25 61.50
N GLU A 149 -28.29 1.62 62.66
CA GLU A 149 -27.23 1.84 63.65
C GLU A 149 -25.83 1.70 63.07
N PRO A 150 -24.81 2.40 63.64
CA PRO A 150 -23.43 2.33 63.17
C PRO A 150 -22.73 1.03 63.61
N PRO A 151 -22.22 0.19 62.69
CA PRO A 151 -21.21 -0.80 63.04
C PRO A 151 -19.84 -0.13 63.15
N ALA A 152 -19.16 -0.44 64.25
CA ALA A 152 -17.83 0.01 64.59
C ALA A 152 -16.75 -0.49 63.60
N GLY A 153 -15.80 0.39 63.27
CA GLY A 153 -14.38 0.02 63.22
C GLY A 153 -13.82 -0.64 61.95
N GLY A 154 -14.26 -0.23 60.75
CA GLY A 154 -13.52 -0.52 59.52
C GLY A 154 -12.37 0.48 59.29
N PRO A 155 -11.18 0.05 58.84
CA PRO A 155 -10.08 0.96 58.48
C PRO A 155 -10.54 1.95 57.40
N PRO A 156 -10.04 3.20 57.42
CA PRO A 156 -10.49 4.26 56.53
C PRO A 156 -10.29 3.83 55.07
N PRO A 157 -11.32 3.94 54.20
CA PRO A 157 -11.14 3.69 52.78
C PRO A 157 -10.08 4.66 52.26
N GLU A 158 -9.01 4.11 51.67
CA GLU A 158 -8.04 4.90 50.91
C GLU A 158 -8.81 5.77 49.91
N PRO A 159 -8.41 7.05 49.73
CA PRO A 159 -9.09 7.94 48.80
C PRO A 159 -8.93 7.39 47.39
N GLU A 160 -9.94 6.64 46.93
CA GLU A 160 -10.08 6.25 45.53
C GLU A 160 -10.05 7.54 44.71
N SER A 161 -8.91 7.82 44.07
CA SER A 161 -8.79 8.92 43.13
C SER A 161 -9.69 8.61 41.94
N LYS A 162 -10.95 9.06 42.01
CA LYS A 162 -11.98 8.97 40.95
C LYS A 162 -11.66 9.86 39.75
N GLY A 163 -10.40 9.90 39.33
CA GLY A 163 -10.01 10.44 38.04
C GLY A 163 -10.38 9.44 36.94
N PRO A 164 -10.88 9.90 35.78
CA PRO A 164 -11.12 9.01 34.66
C PRO A 164 -9.80 8.34 34.27
N ALA A 165 -9.75 7.00 34.34
CA ALA A 165 -8.56 6.25 33.95
C ALA A 165 -8.16 6.61 32.51
N VAL A 166 -6.89 6.98 32.34
CA VAL A 166 -6.29 7.21 31.03
C VAL A 166 -5.96 5.86 30.43
N THR A 167 -6.52 5.60 29.25
CA THR A 167 -6.28 4.38 28.51
C THR A 167 -5.41 4.67 27.30
N SER A 168 -4.70 3.65 26.80
CA SER A 168 -3.90 3.74 25.57
C SER A 168 -4.74 4.17 24.36
N GLU A 169 -6.00 3.71 24.29
CA GLU A 169 -6.94 4.09 23.23
C GLU A 169 -7.27 5.59 23.23
N LYS A 170 -7.41 6.21 24.41
CA LYS A 170 -7.66 7.66 24.51
C LYS A 170 -6.45 8.45 24.02
N LEU A 171 -5.23 8.06 24.43
CA LEU A 171 -3.99 8.70 23.99
C LEU A 171 -3.80 8.56 22.47
N ARG A 172 -4.02 7.35 21.94
CA ARG A 172 -4.00 7.08 20.51
C ARG A 172 -5.01 7.93 19.75
N GLY A 173 -6.27 7.98 20.22
CA GLY A 173 -7.32 8.79 19.62
C GLY A 173 -7.00 10.29 19.62
N ALA A 174 -6.38 10.80 20.68
CA ALA A 174 -5.92 12.18 20.74
C ALA A 174 -4.81 12.46 19.71
N LEU A 175 -3.76 11.62 19.64
CA LEU A 175 -2.70 11.76 18.64
C LEU A 175 -3.23 11.75 17.21
N LEU A 176 -4.16 10.83 16.88
CA LEU A 176 -4.81 10.79 15.58
C LEU A 176 -5.53 12.11 15.24
N ARG A 177 -6.23 12.71 16.21
CA ARG A 177 -6.88 14.02 16.02
C ARG A 177 -5.84 15.11 15.72
N PHE A 178 -4.82 15.25 16.55
CA PHE A 178 -3.76 16.25 16.34
C PHE A 178 -3.10 16.10 14.96
N PHE A 179 -2.70 14.88 14.59
CA PHE A 179 -2.01 14.66 13.33
C PHE A 179 -2.93 14.86 12.12
N SER A 180 -4.24 14.60 12.25
CA SER A 180 -5.22 14.87 11.20
C SER A 180 -5.51 16.36 10.98
N MET A 181 -5.35 17.20 12.01
CA MET A 181 -5.72 18.62 11.95
C MET A 181 -4.68 19.50 11.23
N ALA A 182 -3.44 19.02 11.09
CA ALA A 182 -2.37 19.79 10.46
C ALA A 182 -1.57 18.92 9.50
N ALA A 183 -1.39 19.43 8.28
CA ALA A 183 -0.52 18.82 7.30
C ALA A 183 0.95 18.87 7.76
N LYS A 184 1.75 17.91 7.28
CA LYS A 184 3.19 17.89 7.53
C LYS A 184 3.86 19.14 7.00
N GLY A 185 4.80 19.70 7.76
CA GLY A 185 5.53 20.93 7.44
C GLY A 185 4.68 22.20 7.46
N SER A 186 3.44 22.16 7.94
CA SER A 186 2.57 23.35 8.01
C SER A 186 2.78 24.15 9.29
N ASP A 187 2.61 25.47 9.20
CA ASP A 187 2.61 26.36 10.38
C ASP A 187 1.54 25.96 11.40
N ALA A 188 0.43 25.36 10.94
CA ALA A 188 -0.59 24.80 11.80
C ALA A 188 -0.06 23.63 12.66
N ALA A 189 0.83 22.80 12.11
CA ALA A 189 1.46 21.71 12.87
C ALA A 189 2.34 22.28 14.00
N ALA A 190 3.16 23.28 13.67
CA ALA A 190 3.98 23.99 14.67
C ALA A 190 3.11 24.68 15.73
N GLY A 191 2.01 25.33 15.31
CA GLY A 191 1.05 25.98 16.21
C GLY A 191 0.32 25.01 17.15
N LEU A 192 0.17 23.75 16.75
CA LEU A 192 -0.37 22.67 17.58
C LEU A 192 0.68 21.98 18.47
N GLY A 193 1.94 22.45 18.44
CA GLY A 193 3.03 21.86 19.19
C GLY A 193 3.49 20.50 18.65
N ILE A 194 3.20 20.20 17.39
CA ILE A 194 3.64 18.95 16.75
C ILE A 194 5.10 19.12 16.34
N ILE A 195 5.94 18.23 16.84
CA ILE A 195 7.37 18.18 16.54
C ILE A 195 7.57 17.21 15.38
N GLU A 196 8.20 17.67 14.31
CA GLU A 196 8.57 16.84 13.17
C GLU A 196 10.03 16.45 13.30
N GLY A 197 10.31 15.14 13.40
CA GLY A 197 11.66 14.61 13.41
C GLY A 197 12.30 14.66 12.02
N ASP A 198 13.63 14.57 11.97
CA ASP A 198 14.40 14.54 10.72
C ASP A 198 14.05 13.33 9.84
N ASP A 199 13.59 12.24 10.46
CA ASP A 199 13.09 11.05 9.78
C ASP A 199 11.65 11.21 9.25
N GLY A 200 11.05 12.37 9.49
CA GLY A 200 9.70 12.71 9.09
C GLY A 200 8.61 12.17 10.02
N ASN A 201 8.97 11.59 11.17
CA ASN A 201 7.99 11.18 12.17
C ASN A 201 7.41 12.41 12.88
N ARG A 202 6.17 12.27 13.34
CA ARG A 202 5.46 13.34 14.06
C ARG A 202 5.29 12.94 15.51
N TYR A 203 5.63 13.85 16.40
CA TYR A 203 5.57 13.65 17.84
C TYR A 203 4.78 14.78 18.49
N LEU A 204 4.06 14.45 19.56
CA LEU A 204 3.40 15.43 20.42
C LEU A 204 4.03 15.35 21.82
N PRO A 205 4.34 16.48 22.47
CA PRO A 205 4.83 16.48 23.84
C PRO A 205 3.86 15.75 24.78
N LEU A 206 4.40 14.89 25.67
CA LEU A 206 3.60 14.12 26.63
C LEU A 206 2.65 14.98 27.49
N PRO A 207 3.05 16.16 28.00
CA PRO A 207 2.11 16.99 28.76
C PRO A 207 0.92 17.46 27.91
N MET A 208 1.16 17.84 26.65
CA MET A 208 0.09 18.24 25.73
C MET A 208 -0.86 17.08 25.44
N LEU A 209 -0.30 15.90 25.18
CA LEU A 209 -1.10 14.70 24.95
C LEU A 209 -1.93 14.33 26.18
N GLY A 210 -1.34 14.36 27.38
CA GLY A 210 -2.03 14.06 28.62
C GLY A 210 -3.19 15.02 28.87
N ARG A 211 -2.99 16.32 28.66
CA ARG A 211 -4.07 17.33 28.75
C ARG A 211 -5.18 17.08 27.74
N ALA A 212 -4.84 16.67 26.52
CA ALA A 212 -5.82 16.39 25.48
C ALA A 212 -6.74 15.19 25.81
N VAL A 213 -6.31 14.28 26.69
CA VAL A 213 -7.14 13.18 27.19
C VAL A 213 -7.81 13.48 28.54
N GLY A 214 -7.73 14.74 29.01
CA GLY A 214 -8.40 15.22 30.22
C GLY A 214 -7.61 15.05 31.51
N LEU A 215 -6.30 14.78 31.44
CA LEU A 215 -5.46 14.85 32.64
C LEU A 215 -5.29 16.31 33.08
N ALA A 216 -5.50 16.53 34.38
CA ALA A 216 -5.24 17.79 35.05
C ALA A 216 -4.11 17.59 36.08
N GLY A 217 -3.38 18.65 36.38
CA GLY A 217 -2.23 18.61 37.31
C GLY A 217 -1.07 19.45 36.79
N GLU A 218 0.04 19.39 37.51
CA GLU A 218 1.27 20.01 37.04
C GLU A 218 1.78 19.32 35.77
N GLU A 219 2.54 20.05 34.95
CA GLU A 219 3.00 19.57 33.65
C GLU A 219 3.77 18.25 33.74
N PHE A 220 4.60 18.10 34.78
CA PHE A 220 5.35 16.89 35.04
C PHE A 220 4.46 15.70 35.42
N GLU A 221 3.44 15.90 36.26
CA GLU A 221 2.50 14.85 36.66
C GLU A 221 1.70 14.33 35.46
N VAL A 222 1.22 15.25 34.63
CA VAL A 222 0.49 14.92 33.40
C VAL A 222 1.38 14.14 32.42
N ALA A 223 2.63 14.58 32.25
CA ALA A 223 3.59 13.91 31.39
C ALA A 223 3.92 12.50 31.90
N MET A 224 4.15 12.33 33.20
CA MET A 224 4.47 11.04 33.82
C MET A 224 3.29 10.05 33.72
N ALA A 225 2.06 10.53 33.91
CA ALA A 225 0.87 9.71 33.75
C ALA A 225 0.69 9.23 32.29
N ALA A 226 0.87 10.12 31.31
CA ALA A 226 0.84 9.74 29.89
C ALA A 226 1.98 8.79 29.53
N TYR A 227 3.21 9.06 30.00
CA TYR A 227 4.40 8.23 29.80
C TYR A 227 4.15 6.80 30.26
N LYS A 228 3.64 6.62 31.48
CA LYS A 228 3.36 5.31 32.06
C LYS A 228 2.48 4.47 31.13
N VAL A 229 1.35 5.04 30.68
CA VAL A 229 0.42 4.35 29.77
C VAL A 229 1.10 4.02 28.43
N VAL A 230 1.92 4.92 27.88
CA VAL A 230 2.67 4.69 26.65
C VAL A 230 3.64 3.51 26.81
N THR A 231 4.38 3.45 27.91
CA THR A 231 5.37 2.38 28.18
C THR A 231 4.75 1.03 28.53
N GLU A 232 3.55 1.02 29.12
CA GLU A 232 2.80 -0.20 29.43
C GLU A 232 2.06 -0.75 28.20
N THR A 233 1.88 0.07 27.16
CA THR A 233 1.23 -0.35 25.91
C THR A 233 2.16 -1.30 25.12
N PRO A 234 1.61 -2.34 24.46
CA PRO A 234 2.40 -3.22 23.61
C PRO A 234 3.28 -2.46 22.61
N PRO A 235 4.53 -2.92 22.38
CA PRO A 235 5.43 -2.27 21.45
C PRO A 235 4.82 -2.23 20.04
N GLY A 236 5.06 -1.14 19.31
CA GLY A 236 4.56 -0.96 17.95
C GLY A 236 3.27 -0.13 17.83
N THR A 237 2.67 0.30 18.94
CA THR A 237 1.55 1.27 18.91
C THR A 237 2.09 2.71 18.92
N PHE A 238 2.90 3.02 19.92
CA PHE A 238 3.51 4.32 20.11
C PHE A 238 5.00 4.29 19.74
N MET A 239 5.52 5.43 19.33
CA MET A 239 6.95 5.68 19.18
C MET A 239 7.32 6.87 20.06
N MET A 240 8.43 6.76 20.77
CA MET A 240 8.93 7.84 21.62
C MET A 240 10.16 8.47 20.98
N THR A 241 10.36 9.76 21.24
CA THR A 241 11.63 10.43 20.97
C THR A 241 12.74 9.88 21.88
N ASP A 242 14.01 10.05 21.48
CA ASP A 242 15.17 9.54 22.25
C ASP A 242 15.25 10.14 23.67
N ASP A 243 14.74 11.35 23.86
CA ASP A 243 14.65 12.03 25.15
C ASP A 243 13.41 11.62 25.98
N ALA A 244 12.56 10.74 25.44
CA ALA A 244 11.31 10.28 26.02
C ALA A 244 10.31 11.39 26.41
N ARG A 245 10.41 12.60 25.81
CA ARG A 245 9.53 13.73 26.13
C ARG A 245 8.31 13.83 25.23
N SER A 246 8.39 13.25 24.04
CA SER A 246 7.34 13.33 23.03
C SER A 246 7.00 11.95 22.49
N VAL A 247 5.76 11.80 22.06
CA VAL A 247 5.22 10.54 21.60
C VAL A 247 4.52 10.71 20.25
N GLY A 248 4.78 9.78 19.34
CA GLY A 248 4.15 9.65 18.04
C GLY A 248 3.39 8.33 17.91
N LEU A 249 2.76 8.15 16.75
CA LEU A 249 2.02 6.94 16.41
C LEU A 249 2.74 6.19 15.29
N VAL A 250 3.06 4.92 15.54
CA VAL A 250 3.68 4.05 14.52
C VAL A 250 2.75 3.88 13.32
N GLU A 251 1.45 3.72 13.57
CA GLU A 251 0.43 3.61 12.52
C GLU A 251 0.37 4.86 11.63
N TRP A 252 0.64 6.05 12.18
CA TRP A 252 0.60 7.29 11.43
C TRP A 252 1.80 7.40 10.49
N VAL A 253 2.98 7.05 10.97
CA VAL A 253 4.20 6.98 10.16
C VAL A 253 4.05 5.96 9.04
N GLY A 254 3.50 4.79 9.35
CA GLY A 254 3.17 3.77 8.34
C GLY A 254 2.22 4.32 7.28
N TRP A 255 1.18 5.03 7.71
CA TRP A 255 0.19 5.61 6.81
C TRP A 255 0.77 6.68 5.88
N GLU A 256 1.63 7.58 6.38
CA GLU A 256 2.29 8.59 5.55
C GLU A 256 3.26 7.96 4.54
N GLU A 257 4.08 6.99 4.97
CA GLU A 257 4.99 6.25 4.09
C GLU A 257 4.21 5.53 2.97
N PHE A 258 3.08 4.91 3.33
CA PHE A 258 2.17 4.27 2.39
C PHE A 258 1.56 5.27 1.41
N SER A 259 0.94 6.33 1.92
CA SER A 259 0.24 7.33 1.13
C SER A 259 1.17 7.99 0.11
N SER A 260 2.31 8.52 0.57
CA SER A 260 3.25 9.22 -0.30
C SER A 260 3.85 8.29 -1.36
N SER A 261 4.15 7.04 -1.00
CA SER A 261 4.68 6.06 -1.94
C SER A 261 3.63 5.59 -2.94
N LEU A 262 2.37 5.43 -2.51
CA LEU A 262 1.26 5.10 -3.40
C LEU A 262 1.01 6.23 -4.42
N ASP A 263 1.01 7.49 -3.97
CA ASP A 263 0.83 8.64 -4.85
C ASP A 263 1.95 8.69 -5.93
N ALA A 264 3.19 8.35 -5.57
CA ALA A 264 4.30 8.23 -6.52
C ALA A 264 4.13 7.05 -7.50
N ILE A 265 3.61 5.90 -7.06
CA ILE A 265 3.28 4.76 -7.94
C ILE A 265 2.19 5.15 -8.94
N VAL A 266 1.15 5.84 -8.47
CA VAL A 266 0.03 6.30 -9.29
C VAL A 266 0.51 7.31 -10.33
N SER A 267 1.33 8.27 -9.91
CA SER A 267 1.97 9.23 -10.83
C SER A 267 2.83 8.51 -11.88
N GLY A 268 3.69 7.57 -11.45
CA GLY A 268 4.54 6.81 -12.35
C GLY A 268 3.75 5.99 -13.37
N THR A 269 2.71 5.26 -12.94
CA THR A 269 1.91 4.41 -13.85
C THR A 269 1.11 5.19 -14.89
N ARG A 270 0.81 6.48 -14.61
CA ARG A 270 0.15 7.41 -15.53
C ARG A 270 1.12 8.06 -16.53
N ASP A 271 2.42 8.00 -16.29
CA ASP A 271 3.44 8.54 -17.19
C ASP A 271 3.52 7.72 -18.50
N PRO A 272 3.37 8.32 -19.69
CA PRO A 272 3.58 7.63 -20.96
C PRO A 272 4.94 6.92 -21.06
N ALA A 273 6.01 7.51 -20.51
CA ALA A 273 7.37 7.00 -20.48
C ALA A 273 7.65 6.03 -19.31
N PHE A 274 6.61 5.54 -18.64
CA PHE A 274 6.71 4.65 -17.49
C PHE A 274 7.59 3.42 -17.75
N GLU A 275 8.57 3.24 -16.86
CA GLU A 275 9.35 2.01 -16.70
C GLU A 275 9.05 1.36 -15.34
N PRO A 276 8.76 0.05 -15.25
CA PRO A 276 8.43 -0.60 -13.98
C PRO A 276 9.48 -0.40 -12.87
N ARG A 277 10.77 -0.34 -13.22
CA ARG A 277 11.84 -0.15 -12.23
C ARG A 277 11.81 1.21 -11.54
N SER A 278 11.23 2.25 -12.16
CA SER A 278 11.17 3.59 -11.57
C SER A 278 10.33 3.62 -10.28
N ILE A 279 9.37 2.70 -10.13
CA ILE A 279 8.51 2.61 -8.95
C ILE A 279 8.96 1.56 -7.92
N GLN A 280 10.06 0.84 -8.15
CA GLN A 280 10.50 -0.27 -7.29
C GLN A 280 10.67 0.12 -5.82
N GLY A 281 11.39 1.21 -5.57
CA GLY A 281 11.58 1.74 -4.22
C GLY A 281 10.28 2.23 -3.56
N HIS A 282 9.32 2.69 -4.37
CA HIS A 282 8.01 3.12 -3.89
C HIS A 282 7.11 1.92 -3.54
N VAL A 283 7.13 0.84 -4.34
CA VAL A 283 6.38 -0.39 -4.03
C VAL A 283 6.85 -0.99 -2.69
N ALA A 284 8.17 -1.07 -2.48
CA ALA A 284 8.71 -1.59 -1.22
C ALA A 284 8.33 -0.72 -0.01
N ARG A 285 8.43 0.61 -0.13
CA ARG A 285 8.03 1.56 0.94
C ARG A 285 6.54 1.53 1.19
N ALA A 286 5.72 1.54 0.14
CA ALA A 286 4.27 1.47 0.25
C ALA A 286 3.83 0.19 0.98
N ALA A 287 4.42 -0.95 0.63
CA ALA A 287 4.11 -2.22 1.29
C ALA A 287 4.47 -2.22 2.79
N ARG A 288 5.65 -1.70 3.14
CA ARG A 288 6.05 -1.55 4.55
C ARG A 288 5.14 -0.59 5.30
N GLY A 289 4.85 0.57 4.71
CA GLY A 289 3.94 1.55 5.27
C GLY A 289 2.55 0.98 5.52
N ALA A 290 2.00 0.24 4.56
CA ALA A 290 0.68 -0.39 4.67
C ALA A 290 0.61 -1.38 5.85
N VAL A 291 1.64 -2.22 6.03
CA VAL A 291 1.73 -3.16 7.16
C VAL A 291 1.91 -2.41 8.48
N ARG A 292 2.79 -1.39 8.52
CA ARG A 292 3.03 -0.57 9.71
C ARG A 292 1.84 0.31 10.11
N SER A 293 0.94 0.60 9.18
CA SER A 293 -0.30 1.34 9.45
C SER A 293 -1.23 0.58 10.40
N GLY A 294 -1.02 -0.73 10.55
CA GLY A 294 -1.73 -1.55 11.52
C GLY A 294 -3.22 -1.78 11.21
N PRO A 295 -3.94 -2.47 12.10
CA PRO A 295 -5.32 -2.91 11.87
C PRO A 295 -6.30 -1.74 11.77
N CYS A 296 -6.04 -0.63 12.47
CA CYS A 296 -6.98 0.47 12.53
C CYS A 296 -7.06 1.30 11.23
N ARG A 297 -5.98 1.30 10.45
CA ARG A 297 -5.89 1.97 9.13
C ARG A 297 -6.09 1.00 7.97
N GLN A 298 -6.26 -0.29 8.23
CA GLN A 298 -6.55 -1.29 7.21
C GLN A 298 -7.67 -0.87 6.23
N PRO A 299 -8.85 -0.38 6.67
CA PRO A 299 -9.89 0.04 5.73
C PRO A 299 -9.43 1.23 4.86
N ASP A 300 -8.67 2.18 5.43
CA ASP A 300 -8.14 3.33 4.70
C ASP A 300 -7.13 2.89 3.63
N VAL A 301 -6.23 1.94 3.97
CA VAL A 301 -5.26 1.36 3.04
C VAL A 301 -5.97 0.68 1.87
N LEU A 302 -6.95 -0.18 2.17
CA LEU A 302 -7.72 -0.90 1.15
C LEU A 302 -8.50 0.05 0.25
N LYS A 303 -9.18 1.04 0.85
CA LYS A 303 -9.91 2.07 0.13
C LYS A 303 -8.98 2.85 -0.81
N ARG A 304 -7.82 3.28 -0.32
CA ARG A 304 -6.88 4.08 -1.12
C ARG A 304 -6.25 3.28 -2.26
N LEU A 305 -5.93 2.00 -2.04
CA LEU A 305 -5.50 1.08 -3.10
C LEU A 305 -6.57 0.95 -4.19
N GLN A 306 -7.83 0.77 -3.78
CA GLN A 306 -8.97 0.66 -4.69
C GLN A 306 -9.18 1.97 -5.48
N GLU A 307 -9.21 3.12 -4.81
CA GLU A 307 -9.51 4.41 -5.45
C GLU A 307 -8.41 4.86 -6.43
N ASN A 308 -7.13 4.65 -6.08
CA ASN A 308 -6.03 5.26 -6.84
C ASN A 308 -5.49 4.38 -7.97
N LEU A 309 -5.63 3.06 -7.84
CA LEU A 309 -5.19 2.10 -8.86
C LEU A 309 -6.36 1.45 -9.62
N SER A 310 -7.60 1.88 -9.38
CA SER A 310 -8.75 1.58 -10.24
C SER A 310 -8.64 2.32 -11.58
N SER A 311 -9.12 1.67 -12.64
CA SER A 311 -9.22 2.25 -13.98
C SER A 311 -10.26 3.37 -14.11
N GLU A 312 -11.15 3.53 -13.12
CA GLU A 312 -12.29 4.47 -13.19
C GLU A 312 -11.90 5.95 -13.11
N GLY A 313 -10.71 6.27 -12.60
CA GLY A 313 -10.26 7.67 -12.40
C GLY A 313 -9.45 8.29 -13.55
N LEU A 314 -9.45 7.69 -14.75
CA LEU A 314 -8.65 8.19 -15.87
C LEU A 314 -9.37 9.33 -16.61
N PRO A 315 -8.67 10.41 -17.00
CA PRO A 315 -9.28 11.51 -17.72
C PRO A 315 -9.91 11.02 -19.04
N GLU A 316 -11.18 11.38 -19.25
CA GLU A 316 -11.95 10.97 -20.44
C GLU A 316 -11.33 11.48 -21.75
N ASP A 317 -10.56 12.57 -21.68
CA ASP A 317 -9.88 13.19 -22.82
C ASP A 317 -8.68 12.39 -23.35
N ALA A 318 -8.13 11.44 -22.57
CA ALA A 318 -7.00 10.64 -23.01
C ALA A 318 -7.41 9.63 -24.10
N ALA A 319 -6.59 9.42 -25.13
CA ALA A 319 -6.90 8.47 -26.19
C ALA A 319 -7.23 7.05 -25.64
N PRO A 320 -8.20 6.31 -26.20
CA PRO A 320 -8.61 4.99 -25.68
C PRO A 320 -7.45 4.00 -25.49
N ALA A 321 -6.48 4.00 -26.40
CA ALA A 321 -5.28 3.17 -26.31
C ALA A 321 -4.40 3.53 -25.10
N LEU A 322 -4.23 4.82 -24.81
CA LEU A 322 -3.48 5.29 -23.66
C LEU A 322 -4.20 4.94 -22.36
N ARG A 323 -5.53 5.11 -22.29
CA ARG A 323 -6.33 4.70 -21.12
C ARG A 323 -6.19 3.21 -20.83
N SER A 324 -6.29 2.37 -21.85
CA SER A 324 -6.09 0.93 -21.73
C SER A 324 -4.67 0.59 -21.23
N ALA A 325 -3.65 1.27 -21.75
CA ALA A 325 -2.26 1.09 -21.32
C ALA A 325 -2.04 1.50 -19.86
N ILE A 326 -2.59 2.63 -19.42
CA ILE A 326 -2.49 3.10 -18.02
C ILE A 326 -3.25 2.14 -17.10
N ALA A 327 -4.48 1.76 -17.45
CA ALA A 327 -5.27 0.81 -16.68
C ALA A 327 -4.54 -0.54 -16.51
N ARG A 328 -3.88 -1.03 -17.57
CA ARG A 328 -3.02 -2.22 -17.48
C ARG A 328 -1.85 -2.01 -16.53
N ARG A 329 -1.10 -0.91 -16.64
CA ARG A 329 0.05 -0.62 -15.75
C ARG A 329 -0.38 -0.50 -14.29
N ALA A 330 -1.49 0.19 -14.01
CA ALA A 330 -2.04 0.33 -12.67
C ALA A 330 -2.41 -1.03 -12.05
N ARG A 331 -3.04 -1.94 -12.82
CA ARG A 331 -3.35 -3.31 -12.37
C ARG A 331 -2.11 -4.13 -12.04
N LEU A 332 -1.10 -4.08 -12.90
CA LEU A 332 0.17 -4.80 -12.67
C LEU A 332 0.92 -4.22 -11.45
N ALA A 333 0.92 -2.90 -11.28
CA ALA A 333 1.50 -2.26 -10.10
C ALA A 333 0.73 -2.63 -8.81
N LEU A 334 -0.60 -2.69 -8.87
CA LEU A 334 -1.44 -3.15 -7.78
C LEU A 334 -1.14 -4.60 -7.41
N ALA A 335 -0.97 -5.49 -8.39
CA ALA A 335 -0.56 -6.88 -8.15
C ALA A 335 0.81 -6.96 -7.45
N CYS A 336 1.80 -6.18 -7.90
CA CYS A 336 3.12 -6.09 -7.24
C CYS A 336 3.01 -5.58 -5.81
N LEU A 337 2.15 -4.59 -5.57
CA LEU A 337 1.96 -4.00 -4.25
C LEU A 337 1.26 -4.97 -3.29
N VAL A 338 0.23 -5.68 -3.74
CA VAL A 338 -0.41 -6.76 -2.97
C VAL A 338 0.59 -7.87 -2.67
N ASP A 339 1.43 -8.23 -3.64
CA ASP A 339 2.50 -9.21 -3.46
C ASP A 339 3.52 -8.79 -2.40
N ALA A 340 3.95 -7.53 -2.45
CA ALA A 340 4.85 -6.95 -1.47
C ALA A 340 4.22 -6.85 -0.08
N ILE A 341 2.95 -6.41 0.03
CA ILE A 341 2.22 -6.34 1.31
C ILE A 341 2.04 -7.74 1.91
N ALA A 342 1.66 -8.74 1.11
CA ALA A 342 1.54 -10.11 1.58
C ALA A 342 2.88 -10.67 2.06
N SER A 343 3.97 -10.38 1.37
CA SER A 343 5.33 -10.74 1.80
C SER A 343 5.70 -10.13 3.14
N GLN A 344 5.47 -8.82 3.27
CA GLN A 344 5.83 -8.08 4.47
C GLN A 344 4.94 -8.46 5.64
N GLY A 345 3.63 -8.61 5.41
CA GLY A 345 2.61 -8.97 6.41
C GLY A 345 2.77 -10.37 6.99
N LEU A 346 3.39 -11.29 6.25
CA LEU A 346 3.78 -12.62 6.75
C LEU A 346 5.16 -12.62 7.42
N GLY A 347 5.89 -11.51 7.33
CA GLY A 347 7.20 -11.37 7.94
C GLY A 347 7.14 -11.19 9.45
N PRO A 348 8.23 -11.50 10.18
CA PRO A 348 8.27 -11.37 11.64
C PRO A 348 8.09 -9.92 12.14
N GLN A 349 8.27 -8.93 11.27
CA GLN A 349 8.15 -7.50 11.61
C GLN A 349 6.71 -6.99 11.57
N ALA A 350 5.77 -7.75 11.00
CA ALA A 350 4.43 -7.27 10.72
C ALA A 350 3.51 -7.21 11.94
N GLY A 351 3.92 -7.84 13.05
CA GLY A 351 3.05 -8.06 14.19
C GLY A 351 1.89 -9.01 13.88
N VAL A 352 1.19 -9.48 14.92
CA VAL A 352 0.07 -10.43 14.78
C VAL A 352 -1.13 -9.85 14.02
N ASP A 353 -1.29 -8.53 14.01
CA ASP A 353 -2.46 -7.86 13.47
C ASP A 353 -2.42 -7.62 11.95
N SER A 354 -1.23 -7.67 11.35
CA SER A 354 -1.03 -7.48 9.90
C SER A 354 -1.73 -8.56 9.04
N MET A 355 -1.95 -9.75 9.61
CA MET A 355 -2.68 -10.84 8.97
C MET A 355 -4.10 -10.43 8.59
N GLY A 356 -4.71 -9.52 9.36
CA GLY A 356 -6.02 -8.95 9.05
C GLY A 356 -6.03 -8.24 7.69
N LEU A 357 -5.01 -7.41 7.42
CA LEU A 357 -4.83 -6.71 6.15
C LEU A 357 -4.64 -7.71 5.00
N VAL A 358 -3.67 -8.63 5.15
CA VAL A 358 -3.35 -9.62 4.11
C VAL A 358 -4.59 -10.44 3.75
N GLY A 359 -5.37 -10.90 4.73
CA GLY A 359 -6.58 -11.68 4.49
C GLY A 359 -7.70 -10.94 3.73
N GLN A 360 -7.72 -9.61 3.75
CA GLN A 360 -8.73 -8.81 3.03
C GLN A 360 -8.28 -8.37 1.63
N LEU A 361 -6.97 -8.29 1.34
CA LEU A 361 -6.46 -7.89 0.02
C LEU A 361 -7.11 -8.68 -1.14
N PRO A 362 -7.19 -10.03 -1.08
CA PRO A 362 -7.93 -10.82 -2.05
C PRO A 362 -9.38 -10.40 -2.26
N ARG A 363 -10.11 -10.09 -1.19
CA ARG A 363 -11.55 -9.86 -1.26
C ARG A 363 -11.87 -8.51 -1.88
N THR A 364 -11.02 -7.52 -1.62
CA THR A 364 -11.24 -6.14 -2.08
C THR A 364 -10.65 -5.87 -3.46
N LEU A 365 -9.46 -6.44 -3.76
CA LEU A 365 -8.68 -6.03 -4.93
C LEU A 365 -8.70 -7.04 -6.07
N PHE A 366 -9.29 -8.23 -5.88
CA PHE A 366 -9.32 -9.29 -6.90
C PHE A 366 -9.96 -8.84 -8.21
N GLY A 367 -11.16 -8.24 -8.12
CA GLY A 367 -11.88 -7.77 -9.31
C GLY A 367 -11.02 -6.78 -10.10
N ILE A 368 -10.37 -5.86 -9.38
CA ILE A 368 -9.52 -4.84 -9.98
C ILE A 368 -8.30 -5.45 -10.69
N ILE A 369 -7.63 -6.43 -10.07
CA ILE A 369 -6.40 -7.02 -10.63
C ILE A 369 -6.72 -7.97 -11.79
N PHE A 370 -7.68 -8.88 -11.59
CA PHE A 370 -7.85 -10.05 -12.44
C PHE A 370 -9.04 -9.99 -13.41
N GLU A 371 -9.99 -9.07 -13.22
CA GLU A 371 -11.08 -8.92 -14.18
C GLU A 371 -10.61 -8.15 -15.43
N ASN A 372 -11.19 -8.52 -16.57
CA ASN A 372 -10.95 -7.87 -17.86
C ASN A 372 -9.46 -7.84 -18.25
N ILE A 373 -8.68 -8.85 -17.85
CA ILE A 373 -7.34 -9.05 -18.42
C ILE A 373 -7.54 -9.50 -19.86
N ASP A 374 -6.87 -8.82 -20.78
CA ASP A 374 -6.87 -9.24 -22.17
C ASP A 374 -5.97 -10.47 -22.31
N ASP A 375 -6.55 -11.64 -22.57
CA ASP A 375 -5.81 -12.90 -22.79
C ASP A 375 -4.77 -12.81 -23.94
N ARG A 376 -4.88 -11.79 -24.79
CA ARG A 376 -3.89 -11.51 -25.83
C ARG A 376 -2.59 -10.95 -25.26
N ASP A 377 -2.61 -10.35 -24.07
CA ASP A 377 -1.43 -9.85 -23.37
C ASP A 377 -0.73 -10.98 -22.59
N LYS A 378 -0.07 -11.86 -23.36
CA LYS A 378 0.66 -13.01 -22.81
C LYS A 378 1.70 -12.59 -21.76
N GLY A 379 2.31 -11.41 -21.89
CA GLY A 379 3.30 -10.91 -20.93
C GLY A 379 2.67 -10.64 -19.57
N ALA A 380 1.55 -9.91 -19.54
CA ALA A 380 0.79 -9.65 -18.32
C ALA A 380 0.24 -10.93 -17.68
N CYS A 381 -0.34 -11.83 -18.48
CA CYS A 381 -0.85 -13.13 -18.01
C CYS A 381 0.25 -14.01 -17.40
N ALA A 382 1.43 -14.09 -18.04
CA ALA A 382 2.56 -14.83 -17.49
C ALA A 382 3.02 -14.25 -16.14
N PHE A 383 3.18 -12.92 -16.08
CA PHE A 383 3.59 -12.24 -14.86
C PHE A 383 2.60 -12.47 -13.71
N LEU A 384 1.30 -12.32 -13.96
CA LEU A 384 0.27 -12.55 -12.96
C LEU A 384 0.20 -14.01 -12.51
N GLY A 385 0.43 -14.96 -13.42
CA GLY A 385 0.56 -16.38 -13.07
C GLY A 385 1.70 -16.63 -12.08
N GLU A 386 2.85 -15.97 -12.25
CA GLU A 386 3.99 -16.06 -11.33
C GLU A 386 3.69 -15.45 -9.96
N ILE A 387 2.96 -14.32 -9.92
CA ILE A 387 2.48 -13.73 -8.66
C ILE A 387 1.55 -14.71 -7.92
N LEU A 388 0.60 -15.34 -8.61
CA LEU A 388 -0.28 -16.35 -8.02
C LEU A 388 0.50 -17.55 -7.48
N GLN A 389 1.49 -18.05 -8.22
CA GLN A 389 2.35 -19.14 -7.76
C GLN A 389 3.20 -18.73 -6.56
N SER A 390 3.68 -17.48 -6.51
CA SER A 390 4.39 -16.92 -5.37
C SER A 390 3.51 -16.86 -4.11
N TRP A 391 2.24 -16.48 -4.27
CA TRP A 391 1.26 -16.50 -3.18
C TRP A 391 0.92 -17.92 -2.69
N ASP A 392 0.82 -18.90 -3.61
CA ASP A 392 0.62 -20.31 -3.24
C ASP A 392 1.83 -20.85 -2.46
N ARG A 393 3.05 -20.61 -2.95
CA ARG A 393 4.30 -21.07 -2.32
C ARG A 393 4.45 -20.55 -0.89
N ARG A 394 4.09 -19.28 -0.64
CA ARG A 394 4.12 -18.65 0.69
C ARG A 394 2.86 -18.90 1.52
N ARG A 395 1.86 -19.58 0.95
CA ARG A 395 0.55 -19.83 1.58
C ARG A 395 -0.13 -18.54 2.05
N CYS A 396 0.02 -17.46 1.29
CA CYS A 396 -0.59 -16.17 1.61
C CYS A 396 -2.12 -16.26 1.58
N PHE A 397 -2.64 -17.03 0.61
CA PHE A 397 -4.08 -17.11 0.31
C PHE A 397 -4.53 -18.56 0.16
N SER A 398 -5.84 -18.78 0.26
CA SER A 398 -6.42 -20.12 0.11
C SER A 398 -6.24 -20.66 -1.31
N LYS A 399 -5.95 -21.96 -1.43
CA LYS A 399 -5.79 -22.62 -2.73
C LYS A 399 -6.98 -22.46 -3.67
N ARG A 400 -8.20 -22.56 -3.13
CA ARG A 400 -9.43 -22.37 -3.89
C ARG A 400 -9.46 -20.99 -4.54
N TRP A 401 -9.15 -19.95 -3.76
CA TRP A 401 -9.12 -18.58 -4.27
C TRP A 401 -8.04 -18.39 -5.36
N LEU A 402 -6.85 -18.98 -5.17
CA LEU A 402 -5.78 -18.92 -6.18
C LEU A 402 -6.15 -19.64 -7.47
N GLN A 403 -6.90 -20.75 -7.38
CA GLN A 403 -7.43 -21.46 -8.55
C GLN A 403 -8.49 -20.64 -9.28
N ASP A 404 -9.40 -20.00 -8.53
CA ASP A 404 -10.42 -19.11 -9.10
C ASP A 404 -9.77 -17.92 -9.83
N ALA A 405 -8.67 -17.39 -9.29
CA ALA A 405 -7.85 -16.35 -9.92
C ALA A 405 -7.18 -16.82 -11.21
N ALA A 406 -6.51 -17.96 -11.15
CA ALA A 406 -5.82 -18.57 -12.27
C ALA A 406 -6.77 -18.93 -13.42
N GLY A 407 -8.05 -19.19 -13.14
CA GLY A 407 -9.07 -19.47 -14.14
C GLY A 407 -9.55 -18.24 -14.94
N LYS A 408 -9.18 -17.01 -14.54
CA LYS A 408 -9.60 -15.77 -15.22
C LYS A 408 -8.80 -15.42 -16.47
N PHE A 409 -7.64 -16.04 -16.66
CA PHE A 409 -6.77 -15.79 -17.80
C PHE A 409 -5.99 -17.05 -18.18
N SER A 410 -5.58 -17.14 -19.43
CA SER A 410 -4.74 -18.24 -19.89
C SER A 410 -3.27 -18.03 -19.51
N MET A 411 -2.72 -18.91 -18.65
CA MET A 411 -1.29 -18.87 -18.32
C MET A 411 -0.46 -19.38 -19.51
N PRO A 412 0.41 -18.54 -20.12
CA PRO A 412 1.26 -18.98 -21.21
C PRO A 412 2.23 -20.06 -20.72
N LYS A 413 2.44 -21.08 -21.55
CA LYS A 413 3.48 -22.10 -21.32
C LYS A 413 4.74 -21.69 -22.07
N GLY A 414 5.89 -21.70 -21.40
CA GLY A 414 7.19 -21.42 -22.02
C GLY A 414 8.16 -20.69 -21.09
N ALA A 415 9.43 -20.65 -21.47
CA ALA A 415 10.42 -19.82 -20.80
C ALA A 415 10.09 -18.33 -21.01
N ASN A 416 10.32 -17.51 -19.98
CA ASN A 416 10.15 -16.07 -20.06
C ASN A 416 11.48 -15.41 -19.70
N THR A 417 12.18 -14.90 -20.70
CA THR A 417 13.50 -14.26 -20.50
C THR A 417 13.43 -13.04 -19.58
N GLU A 418 12.30 -12.31 -19.55
CA GLU A 418 12.13 -11.19 -18.62
C GLU A 418 12.05 -11.64 -17.15
N ARG A 419 11.47 -12.83 -16.92
CA ARG A 419 11.42 -13.46 -15.60
C ARG A 419 12.84 -13.82 -15.15
N ASP A 420 13.58 -14.50 -16.02
CA ASP A 420 14.91 -15.03 -15.71
C ASP A 420 15.91 -13.89 -15.43
N ASP A 421 15.80 -12.78 -16.16
CA ASP A 421 16.63 -11.58 -15.97
C ASP A 421 16.12 -10.63 -14.85
N ALA A 422 15.00 -10.95 -14.19
CA ALA A 422 14.30 -10.06 -13.26
C ALA A 422 14.11 -8.64 -13.82
N ARG A 423 13.73 -8.54 -15.09
CA ARG A 423 13.51 -7.26 -15.81
C ARG A 423 12.04 -6.85 -15.79
N GLY A 424 11.80 -5.58 -16.11
CA GLY A 424 10.44 -5.03 -16.17
C GLY A 424 9.66 -5.26 -14.87
N TRP A 425 8.44 -5.79 -14.99
CA TRP A 425 7.55 -6.07 -13.86
C TRP A 425 8.10 -7.13 -12.89
N TYR A 426 8.94 -8.07 -13.37
CA TYR A 426 9.53 -9.09 -12.51
C TYR A 426 10.51 -8.51 -11.48
N ALA A 427 11.08 -7.32 -11.73
CA ALA A 427 11.89 -6.61 -10.73
C ALA A 427 11.09 -6.19 -9.49
N LEU A 428 9.76 -6.07 -9.62
CA LEU A 428 8.85 -5.59 -8.58
C LEU A 428 8.25 -6.72 -7.75
N THR A 429 8.57 -7.99 -8.04
CA THR A 429 8.11 -9.11 -7.21
C THR A 429 8.77 -9.03 -5.84
N SER A 430 8.04 -9.42 -4.81
CA SER A 430 8.53 -9.45 -3.42
C SER A 430 9.86 -10.19 -3.26
N GLU A 431 10.08 -11.29 -3.98
CA GLU A 431 11.37 -12.01 -3.99
C GLU A 431 12.55 -11.14 -4.45
N ASN A 432 12.30 -10.20 -5.37
CA ASN A 432 13.31 -9.31 -5.94
C ASN A 432 13.39 -7.96 -5.22
N LEU A 433 12.31 -7.49 -4.56
CA LEU A 433 12.32 -6.25 -3.77
C LEU A 433 13.31 -6.30 -2.59
N HIS A 434 13.56 -7.48 -2.04
CA HIS A 434 14.49 -7.68 -0.93
C HIS A 434 15.94 -7.90 -1.36
N LYS A 435 16.17 -8.23 -2.64
CA LYS A 435 17.52 -8.29 -3.18
C LYS A 435 18.00 -6.86 -3.25
N LYS A 436 18.91 -6.48 -2.32
CA LYS A 436 19.66 -5.23 -2.46
C LYS A 436 20.14 -5.17 -3.91
N PRO A 437 19.99 -4.04 -4.62
CA PRO A 437 20.55 -3.92 -5.95
C PRO A 437 22.00 -4.37 -5.82
N SER A 438 22.32 -5.51 -6.43
CA SER A 438 23.68 -6.00 -6.43
C SER A 438 24.50 -4.82 -6.94
N ASP A 439 25.54 -4.45 -6.23
CA ASP A 439 26.48 -3.38 -6.58
C ASP A 439 27.31 -3.81 -7.83
N GLU A 440 26.68 -4.55 -8.75
CA GLU A 440 27.14 -5.04 -10.05
C GLU A 440 27.18 -3.85 -11.01
N GLY A 441 28.08 -2.94 -10.70
CA GLY A 441 28.22 -1.70 -11.43
C GLY A 441 28.82 -0.59 -10.60
N LYS A 442 29.78 -0.88 -9.71
CA LYS A 442 30.92 0.05 -9.65
C LYS A 442 31.64 -0.11 -10.98
N PRO A 443 31.48 0.81 -11.96
CA PRO A 443 32.42 0.85 -13.07
C PRO A 443 33.79 0.93 -12.42
N GLY A 444 34.70 0.06 -12.84
CA GLY A 444 36.04 0.02 -12.29
C GLY A 444 36.64 1.41 -12.25
N ASP A 445 37.45 1.65 -11.21
CA ASP A 445 38.52 2.64 -11.20
C ASP A 445 39.14 2.73 -12.61
N VAL A 446 38.69 3.71 -13.38
CA VAL A 446 39.45 4.31 -14.45
C VAL A 446 39.70 5.71 -13.97
N ASP A 447 40.90 5.89 -13.43
CA ASP A 447 41.50 7.17 -13.13
C ASP A 447 41.24 8.19 -14.25
N GLY A 448 40.70 9.35 -13.87
CA GLY A 448 40.96 10.62 -14.54
C GLY A 448 39.86 11.16 -15.47
N PHE A 449 39.65 12.48 -15.33
CA PHE A 449 38.90 13.38 -16.23
C PHE A 449 37.36 13.27 -16.15
N LEU A 450 36.55 14.27 -15.79
CA LEU A 450 36.67 15.73 -15.67
C LEU A 450 35.68 16.24 -14.61
N HIS A 451 36.09 17.26 -13.87
CA HIS A 451 35.21 18.17 -13.15
C HIS A 451 34.26 18.88 -14.13
N THR A 452 32.96 18.85 -13.84
CA THR A 452 32.00 19.85 -14.35
C THR A 452 31.44 20.64 -13.18
N THR A 453 32.04 21.80 -12.97
CA THR A 453 31.47 22.96 -12.27
C THR A 453 30.43 23.65 -13.15
N SER A 454 29.24 23.94 -12.63
CA SER A 454 28.37 25.09 -13.00
C SER A 454 27.06 24.98 -12.20
N GLU A 455 26.43 25.99 -11.62
CA GLU A 455 26.82 27.26 -11.04
C GLU A 455 25.62 27.66 -10.17
N ARG A 456 25.88 28.24 -9.00
CA ARG A 456 24.91 28.66 -8.00
C ARG A 456 24.89 30.19 -7.98
N ALA A 457 23.77 30.81 -8.33
CA ALA A 457 23.42 32.13 -7.80
C ALA A 457 22.84 31.91 -6.39
N GLY A 458 23.23 32.57 -5.30
CA GLY A 458 24.08 33.74 -5.12
C GLY A 458 23.41 34.61 -4.05
N ILE A 459 23.56 34.28 -2.76
CA ILE A 459 23.35 35.23 -1.64
C ILE A 459 24.39 34.90 -0.56
N GLN A 460 25.36 35.79 -0.39
CA GLN A 460 26.30 35.86 0.74
C GLN A 460 25.72 36.76 1.84
N ALA A 461 25.92 36.38 3.11
CA ALA A 461 26.27 37.32 4.19
C ALA A 461 26.70 36.59 5.48
N HIS A 462 27.95 36.84 5.88
CA HIS A 462 28.56 36.86 7.23
C HIS A 462 28.39 35.64 8.17
N SER A 463 29.41 34.79 8.35
CA SER A 463 30.62 34.98 9.19
C SER A 463 30.34 35.25 10.67
N ARG A 464 30.53 34.22 11.51
CA ARG A 464 31.37 34.28 12.71
C ARG A 464 31.86 32.89 13.11
N LYS A 465 33.18 32.85 13.30
CA LYS A 465 34.09 31.75 13.55
C LYS A 465 34.22 31.58 15.06
N ALA A 466 34.18 30.35 15.58
CA ALA A 466 34.71 30.03 16.90
C ALA A 466 35.42 28.68 16.82
N GLU A 467 36.74 28.76 16.81
CA GLU A 467 37.69 27.67 16.95
C GLU A 467 37.68 27.20 18.40
N THR A 468 37.77 25.88 18.63
CA THR A 468 38.51 25.34 19.79
C THR A 468 39.08 23.98 19.43
N SER A 469 40.38 23.97 19.22
CA SER A 469 41.27 22.81 19.25
C SER A 469 41.67 22.48 20.68
N SER A 470 41.80 21.20 21.02
CA SER A 470 42.67 20.57 22.04
C SER A 470 42.01 19.26 22.49
N SER A 471 42.69 18.17 22.88
CA SER A 471 44.10 17.82 23.00
C SER A 471 44.17 16.31 23.26
N SER A 472 45.03 15.65 22.50
CA SER A 472 45.93 14.52 22.79
C SER A 472 45.65 13.42 23.85
N ARG A 473 45.96 12.19 23.39
CA ARG A 473 46.72 11.10 24.04
C ARG A 473 46.07 10.31 25.19
N ARG A 474 45.81 9.03 24.92
CA ARG A 474 46.53 7.94 25.59
C ARG A 474 46.58 6.67 24.76
N ASP A 475 47.79 6.14 24.71
CA ASP A 475 48.24 4.91 24.10
C ASP A 475 47.66 3.65 24.77
N ALA A 476 47.71 2.57 23.99
CA ALA A 476 48.42 1.33 24.30
C ALA A 476 47.60 0.03 24.45
N ILE A 477 47.84 -0.83 23.45
CA ILE A 477 48.28 -2.24 23.56
C ILE A 477 47.24 -3.27 24.03
N GLY A 478 46.99 -4.25 23.15
CA GLY A 478 46.24 -5.46 23.49
C GLY A 478 46.20 -6.47 22.34
N ASP A 479 47.37 -6.84 21.85
CA ASP A 479 47.60 -7.91 20.88
C ASP A 479 47.31 -9.28 21.52
N SER A 480 46.51 -10.15 20.89
CA SER A 480 46.74 -11.61 20.89
C SER A 480 45.78 -12.41 20.01
N PRO A 481 46.27 -13.51 19.37
CA PRO A 481 45.57 -14.26 18.32
C PRO A 481 45.06 -15.63 18.79
N SER A 482 44.00 -16.16 18.15
CA SER A 482 43.66 -17.60 18.07
C SER A 482 42.37 -17.74 17.24
N ARG A 483 42.02 -18.81 16.53
CA ARG A 483 42.59 -20.14 16.31
C ARG A 483 41.87 -20.72 15.08
N LYS A 484 42.64 -21.36 14.18
CA LYS A 484 42.16 -22.34 13.20
C LYS A 484 41.36 -23.44 13.91
N SER A 485 40.16 -23.72 13.41
CA SER A 485 39.46 -24.99 13.66
C SER A 485 38.86 -25.50 12.36
N ARG A 486 39.62 -26.37 11.68
CA ARG A 486 39.11 -27.34 10.70
C ARG A 486 38.21 -28.32 11.44
N SER A 487 37.13 -28.76 10.80
CA SER A 487 36.56 -30.07 11.08
C SER A 487 35.88 -30.65 9.82
N PRO A 488 35.83 -31.98 9.71
CA PRO A 488 35.96 -32.70 8.45
C PRO A 488 34.66 -33.37 8.00
N GLY A 489 34.65 -33.81 6.74
CA GLY A 489 33.56 -34.54 6.12
C GLY A 489 33.30 -35.93 6.71
N ARG A 490 32.11 -36.45 6.41
CA ARG A 490 31.79 -37.88 6.56
C ARG A 490 30.91 -38.36 5.41
N LYS A 491 31.50 -39.24 4.59
CA LYS A 491 30.82 -40.18 3.69
C LYS A 491 30.51 -41.46 4.47
N SER A 492 29.33 -42.04 4.26
CA SER A 492 29.00 -43.48 4.40
C SER A 492 27.53 -43.67 3.97
N SER A 493 27.16 -44.32 2.85
CA SER A 493 27.24 -45.75 2.46
C SER A 493 26.27 -46.69 3.19
N GLY A 494 25.48 -47.45 2.42
CA GLY A 494 24.69 -48.65 2.80
C GLY A 494 23.18 -48.40 2.68
N LYS A 495 22.36 -49.01 1.81
CA LYS A 495 22.32 -50.29 1.07
C LYS A 495 22.31 -51.55 1.95
N ALA A 496 21.10 -52.01 2.29
CA ALA A 496 20.64 -53.40 2.50
C ALA A 496 19.15 -53.31 2.91
N SER A 497 18.14 -53.82 2.19
CA SER A 497 17.74 -55.18 1.81
C SER A 497 17.16 -56.04 2.94
N THR A 498 15.95 -56.55 2.70
CA THR A 498 15.27 -57.74 3.29
C THR A 498 14.67 -57.50 4.69
N SER A 499 13.44 -57.90 5.04
CA SER A 499 12.79 -59.19 4.82
C SER A 499 11.27 -59.21 5.14
N LYS A 500 10.53 -59.96 4.32
CA LYS A 500 9.44 -60.91 4.63
C LYS A 500 8.54 -60.66 5.86
N GLN A 501 7.22 -60.54 5.60
CA GLN A 501 6.18 -61.33 6.27
C GLN A 501 4.87 -61.31 5.44
N ASP A 502 4.51 -62.48 4.91
CA ASP A 502 3.18 -62.92 4.46
C ASP A 502 2.68 -63.95 5.51
N PRO A 503 1.45 -64.52 5.44
CA PRO A 503 0.17 -64.08 4.85
C PRO A 503 -1.04 -64.27 5.80
N VAL A 504 -2.21 -63.71 5.50
CA VAL A 504 -3.51 -64.39 5.76
C VAL A 504 -4.50 -64.02 4.64
N GLU A 505 -5.21 -65.06 4.23
CA GLU A 505 -6.12 -65.28 3.12
C GLU A 505 -7.37 -64.38 3.13
N ASP A 506 -7.83 -63.96 1.95
CA ASP A 506 -9.15 -64.40 1.47
C ASP A 506 -9.37 -64.04 -0.01
N ALA A 507 -9.92 -65.02 -0.71
CA ALA A 507 -10.09 -65.07 -2.16
C ALA A 507 -11.39 -64.39 -2.62
N ALA A 508 -11.35 -63.73 -3.78
CA ALA A 508 -12.45 -63.78 -4.75
C ALA A 508 -11.97 -63.35 -6.15
N ASP A 509 -12.27 -64.23 -7.11
CA ASP A 509 -12.15 -64.20 -8.56
C ASP A 509 -12.25 -62.84 -9.28
N ALA A 510 -11.31 -62.60 -10.20
CA ALA A 510 -11.58 -62.00 -11.51
C ALA A 510 -10.46 -62.33 -12.52
N LYS A 511 -10.69 -63.34 -13.36
CA LYS A 511 -9.93 -63.55 -14.60
C LYS A 511 -10.43 -62.56 -15.65
N GLY A 512 -9.53 -61.72 -16.18
CA GLY A 512 -9.79 -60.82 -17.30
C GLY A 512 -8.52 -60.60 -18.13
N ASP A 513 -8.67 -60.77 -19.44
CA ASP A 513 -7.65 -60.89 -20.49
C ASP A 513 -6.53 -59.84 -20.56
N ASP A 514 -5.29 -60.32 -20.68
CA ASP A 514 -4.06 -59.54 -20.76
C ASP A 514 -3.40 -59.64 -22.16
N LYS A 515 -4.15 -59.26 -23.20
CA LYS A 515 -3.70 -59.35 -24.61
C LYS A 515 -3.98 -58.12 -25.50
N ALA A 516 -4.08 -56.92 -24.93
CA ALA A 516 -4.32 -55.70 -25.71
C ALA A 516 -3.24 -54.59 -25.60
N ALA A 517 -2.17 -54.75 -24.82
CA ALA A 517 -1.25 -53.64 -24.51
C ALA A 517 0.05 -53.57 -25.34
N LYS A 518 0.11 -54.15 -26.55
CA LYS A 518 1.34 -54.13 -27.39
C LYS A 518 1.27 -53.36 -28.71
N VAL A 519 0.13 -52.76 -29.07
CA VAL A 519 -0.03 -52.14 -30.40
C VAL A 519 0.19 -50.61 -30.38
N ASP A 520 0.09 -49.93 -29.24
CA ASP A 520 0.15 -48.44 -29.19
C ASP A 520 1.57 -47.84 -29.04
N GLY A 521 2.59 -48.66 -28.79
CA GLY A 521 3.96 -48.18 -28.59
C GLY A 521 4.65 -47.63 -29.85
N ALA A 522 4.24 -48.09 -31.03
CA ALA A 522 4.85 -47.68 -32.30
C ALA A 522 4.37 -46.28 -32.73
N ALA A 523 3.07 -46.01 -32.63
CA ALA A 523 2.48 -44.71 -33.00
C ALA A 523 2.95 -43.57 -32.07
N GLN A 524 3.20 -43.86 -30.80
CA GLN A 524 3.68 -42.86 -29.84
C GLN A 524 5.17 -42.51 -30.02
N ARG A 525 5.99 -43.47 -30.47
CA ARG A 525 7.39 -43.22 -30.86
C ARG A 525 7.50 -42.37 -32.13
N GLU A 526 6.62 -42.60 -33.10
CA GLU A 526 6.62 -41.83 -34.34
C GLU A 526 6.16 -40.37 -34.13
N LYS A 527 5.17 -40.13 -33.25
CA LYS A 527 4.80 -38.77 -32.83
C LYS A 527 5.94 -38.03 -32.12
N ARG A 528 6.69 -38.70 -31.24
CA ARG A 528 7.86 -38.09 -30.59
C ARG A 528 8.98 -37.74 -31.56
N ARG A 529 9.20 -38.58 -32.58
CA ARG A 529 10.23 -38.32 -33.60
C ARG A 529 9.87 -37.14 -34.51
N LYS A 530 8.58 -36.97 -34.85
CA LYS A 530 8.08 -35.80 -35.60
C LYS A 530 8.19 -34.48 -34.83
N ILE A 531 8.02 -34.51 -33.51
CA ILE A 531 8.17 -33.30 -32.67
C ILE A 531 9.65 -32.87 -32.61
N LEU A 532 10.57 -33.83 -32.45
CA LEU A 532 12.00 -33.52 -32.39
C LEU A 532 12.56 -32.96 -33.71
N GLN A 533 12.05 -33.42 -34.86
CA GLN A 533 12.44 -32.87 -36.17
C GLN A 533 11.90 -31.46 -36.42
N HIS A 534 10.76 -31.10 -35.83
CA HIS A 534 10.21 -29.75 -36.00
C HIS A 534 10.99 -28.71 -35.18
N ASP A 535 11.60 -29.11 -34.06
CA ASP A 535 12.46 -28.23 -33.26
C ASP A 535 13.80 -27.94 -33.97
N GLU A 536 14.35 -28.90 -34.74
CA GLU A 536 15.59 -28.72 -35.51
C GLU A 536 15.40 -27.77 -36.71
N ASP A 537 14.25 -27.81 -37.39
CA ASP A 537 13.94 -26.90 -38.51
C ASP A 537 13.73 -25.44 -38.05
N ASP A 538 13.26 -25.22 -36.81
CA ASP A 538 13.09 -23.87 -36.24
C ASP A 538 14.44 -23.21 -35.89
N ASP A 539 15.44 -23.98 -35.46
CA ASP A 539 16.76 -23.47 -35.12
C ASP A 539 17.52 -22.94 -36.35
N GLU A 540 17.43 -23.60 -37.49
CA GLU A 540 18.01 -23.11 -38.76
C GLU A 540 17.32 -21.82 -39.23
N THR A 541 16.00 -21.72 -39.04
CA THR A 541 15.22 -20.55 -39.43
C THR A 541 15.56 -19.33 -38.55
N VAL A 542 15.80 -19.55 -37.25
CA VAL A 542 16.26 -18.51 -36.32
C VAL A 542 17.70 -18.07 -36.64
N ALA A 543 18.58 -19.00 -36.98
CA ALA A 543 19.95 -18.69 -37.38
C ALA A 543 20.00 -17.80 -38.63
N LEU A 544 19.21 -18.11 -39.67
CA LEU A 544 19.08 -17.30 -40.88
C LEU A 544 18.55 -15.89 -40.60
N ARG A 545 17.55 -15.75 -39.73
CA ARG A 545 17.03 -14.42 -39.31
C ARG A 545 18.05 -13.60 -38.53
N LEU A 546 18.85 -14.26 -37.67
CA LEU A 546 19.93 -13.59 -36.93
C LEU A 546 21.04 -13.11 -37.88
N GLU A 547 21.41 -13.91 -38.88
CA GLU A 547 22.38 -13.53 -39.88
C GLU A 547 21.87 -12.35 -40.75
N GLU A 548 20.61 -12.38 -41.18
CA GLU A 548 20.00 -11.27 -41.92
C GLU A 548 19.96 -9.98 -41.08
N SER A 549 19.63 -10.08 -39.78
CA SER A 549 19.66 -8.96 -38.85
C SER A 549 21.06 -8.35 -38.70
N ARG A 550 22.11 -9.19 -38.60
CA ARG A 550 23.51 -8.74 -38.56
C ARG A 550 23.89 -8.03 -39.85
N LYS A 551 23.48 -8.56 -41.01
CA LYS A 551 23.72 -7.93 -42.32
C LYS A 551 23.06 -6.56 -42.44
N ARG A 552 21.82 -6.40 -41.99
CA ARG A 552 21.11 -5.11 -41.94
C ARG A 552 21.80 -4.10 -41.02
N ARG A 553 22.24 -4.54 -39.83
CA ARG A 553 22.98 -3.68 -38.89
C ARG A 553 24.33 -3.22 -39.47
N ALA A 554 25.07 -4.12 -40.10
CA ALA A 554 26.34 -3.78 -40.75
C ALA A 554 26.15 -2.77 -41.89
N ALA A 555 25.14 -2.95 -42.74
CA ALA A 555 24.82 -2.02 -43.82
C ALA A 555 24.41 -0.62 -43.29
N LEU A 556 23.70 -0.58 -42.16
CA LEU A 556 23.28 0.67 -41.53
C LEU A 556 24.47 1.42 -40.93
N MET A 557 25.40 0.72 -40.27
CA MET A 557 26.64 1.31 -39.74
C MET A 557 27.57 1.82 -40.86
N ALA A 558 27.65 1.12 -41.99
CA ALA A 558 28.42 1.57 -43.15
C ALA A 558 27.90 2.92 -43.69
N LYS A 559 26.57 3.10 -43.76
CA LYS A 559 25.97 4.37 -44.19
C LYS A 559 26.32 5.56 -43.28
N TYR A 560 26.42 5.34 -41.97
CA TYR A 560 26.81 6.40 -41.02
C TYR A 560 28.29 6.75 -41.12
N GLN A 561 29.16 5.78 -41.40
CA GLN A 561 30.59 6.03 -41.60
C GLN A 561 30.89 6.80 -42.90
N ASP A 562 30.12 6.57 -43.96
CA ASP A 562 30.27 7.30 -45.22
C ASP A 562 29.68 8.73 -45.14
N GLY A 563 28.63 8.94 -44.34
CA GLY A 563 28.08 10.27 -44.06
C GLY A 563 29.06 11.17 -43.30
N ALA A 564 29.77 10.60 -42.32
CA ALA A 564 30.72 11.34 -41.48
C ALA A 564 32.03 11.76 -42.19
N LYS A 565 32.27 11.35 -43.43
CA LYS A 565 33.43 11.76 -44.24
C LYS A 565 33.11 12.82 -45.29
N LYS A 566 31.85 13.21 -45.43
CA LYS A 566 31.37 14.20 -46.42
C LYS A 566 31.08 15.58 -45.83
N ASP A 567 31.10 15.69 -44.50
CA ASP A 567 31.21 16.94 -43.76
C ASP A 567 32.66 17.11 -43.28
#